data_AF-A0ABD5S1M1-F1
#
_entry.id   AF-A0ABD5S1M1-F1
#
_cell.length_a   1.000
_cell.length_b   1.000
_cell.length_c   1.000
_cell.angle_alpha   90.00
_cell.angle_beta   90.00
_cell.angle_gamma   90.00
#
_symmetry.space_group_name_H-M   'P 1'
#
loop_
_entity.id
_entity.type
_entity.pdbx_description
1 polymer ?
#
loop_
_entity_poly.entity_id
_entity_poly.type
_entity_poly.pdbx_seq_one_letter_code
_entity_poly.pdbx_strand_id
1 'polypeptide(L)'
;MTHTVCVPSSLVREAEDKREATRKLGYVARAATVFDADRVVVFPDRSGERRWGGSFVATVLEYAATPPHLRREVWEVRDELEYAGVLPPLRVAPRTGSDPDGSESLTQGIVTEVGPEGRVRVTCGLQHPISLLTPPGMEVGAGERVTVRISSREPVRARLVDEAPPGFVVERTDLTDVLGRADA
;
A
#
# COMPACT_ATOMS: atom_id res chain seq x y z
N MET A 1 15.06 -2.92 -11.52
CA MET A 1 14.09 -3.77 -12.25
C MET A 1 12.85 -3.81 -11.39
N THR A 2 11.70 -3.48 -11.97
CA THR A 2 10.41 -3.47 -11.28
C THR A 2 9.80 -4.87 -11.35
N HIS A 3 9.34 -5.42 -10.24
CA HIS A 3 8.66 -6.72 -10.19
C HIS A 3 7.15 -6.53 -10.05
N THR A 4 6.43 -6.84 -11.12
CA THR A 4 4.96 -6.75 -11.15
C THR A 4 4.33 -8.14 -11.08
N VAL A 5 3.44 -8.33 -10.10
CA VAL A 5 2.63 -9.56 -9.96
C VAL A 5 1.22 -9.28 -10.48
N CYS A 6 0.82 -9.94 -11.57
CA CYS A 6 -0.53 -9.82 -12.10
C CYS A 6 -1.43 -10.94 -11.56
N VAL A 7 -2.56 -10.59 -10.96
CA VAL A 7 -3.58 -11.52 -10.47
C VAL A 7 -4.95 -11.21 -11.07
N PRO A 8 -5.75 -12.23 -11.40
CA PRO A 8 -7.09 -12.00 -11.94
C PRO A 8 -8.04 -11.51 -10.83
N SER A 9 -9.05 -10.74 -11.22
CA SER A 9 -10.12 -10.32 -10.32
C SER A 9 -10.98 -11.48 -9.80
N SER A 10 -10.94 -12.63 -10.49
CA SER A 10 -11.54 -13.90 -10.12
C SER A 10 -10.68 -14.76 -9.17
N LEU A 11 -9.56 -14.23 -8.65
CA LEU A 11 -8.58 -14.98 -7.86
C LEU A 11 -9.18 -15.78 -6.69
N VAL A 12 -10.33 -15.40 -6.16
CA VAL A 12 -10.98 -16.07 -5.02
C VAL A 12 -12.26 -16.84 -5.41
N ARG A 13 -12.45 -17.16 -6.70
CA ARG A 13 -13.69 -17.75 -7.23
C ARG A 13 -14.09 -19.07 -6.58
N GLU A 14 -13.12 -19.85 -6.08
CA GLU A 14 -13.35 -21.15 -5.46
C GLU A 14 -13.62 -21.08 -3.95
N ALA A 15 -13.42 -19.92 -3.32
CA ALA A 15 -13.59 -19.78 -1.88
C ALA A 15 -15.05 -19.99 -1.46
N GLU A 16 -15.26 -20.81 -0.44
CA GLU A 16 -16.59 -21.16 0.06
C GLU A 16 -17.17 -20.09 0.99
N ASP A 17 -16.32 -19.26 1.58
CA ASP A 17 -16.72 -18.14 2.42
C ASP A 17 -15.75 -16.94 2.35
N LYS A 18 -16.18 -15.79 2.87
CA LYS A 18 -15.41 -14.54 2.82
C LYS A 18 -14.10 -14.66 3.62
N ARG A 19 -14.08 -15.45 4.71
CA ARG A 19 -12.92 -15.66 5.56
C ARG A 19 -11.82 -16.44 4.82
N GLU A 20 -12.19 -17.47 4.08
CA GLU A 20 -11.32 -18.23 3.20
C GLU A 20 -10.78 -17.34 2.07
N ALA A 21 -11.65 -16.56 1.42
CA ALA A 21 -11.26 -15.61 0.38
C ALA A 21 -10.23 -14.59 0.90
N THR A 22 -10.48 -13.98 2.07
CA THR A 22 -9.53 -13.06 2.72
C THR A 22 -8.21 -13.74 3.06
N ARG A 23 -8.23 -14.98 3.59
CA ARG A 23 -7.01 -15.73 3.90
C ARG A 23 -6.19 -16.01 2.64
N LYS A 24 -6.83 -16.41 1.54
CA LYS A 24 -6.17 -16.65 0.25
C LYS A 24 -5.46 -15.41 -0.27
N LEU A 25 -6.14 -14.26 -0.25
CA LEU A 25 -5.55 -12.97 -0.62
C LEU A 25 -4.39 -12.58 0.29
N GLY A 26 -4.49 -12.92 1.59
CA GLY A 26 -3.39 -12.79 2.54
C GLY A 26 -2.13 -13.57 2.14
N TYR A 27 -2.27 -14.78 1.60
CA TYR A 27 -1.11 -15.53 1.09
C TYR A 27 -0.49 -14.89 -0.14
N VAL A 28 -1.31 -14.33 -1.04
CA VAL A 28 -0.82 -13.58 -2.21
C VAL A 28 -0.05 -12.33 -1.78
N ALA A 29 -0.61 -11.53 -0.86
CA ALA A 29 0.08 -10.36 -0.30
C ALA A 29 1.41 -10.74 0.38
N ARG A 30 1.42 -11.86 1.11
CA ARG A 30 2.64 -12.37 1.75
C ARG A 30 3.68 -12.82 0.72
N ALA A 31 3.28 -13.54 -0.32
CA ALA A 31 4.18 -13.93 -1.39
C ALA A 31 4.77 -12.70 -2.10
N ALA A 32 3.93 -11.73 -2.48
CA ALA A 32 4.38 -10.46 -3.06
C ALA A 32 5.41 -9.75 -2.18
N THR A 33 5.18 -9.74 -0.85
CA THR A 33 6.13 -9.15 0.11
C THR A 33 7.45 -9.94 0.19
N VAL A 34 7.38 -11.28 0.28
CA VAL A 34 8.57 -12.14 0.42
C VAL A 34 9.47 -12.09 -0.80
N PHE A 35 8.87 -11.94 -1.98
CA PHE A 35 9.59 -11.86 -3.26
C PHE A 35 9.87 -10.42 -3.71
N ASP A 36 9.72 -9.44 -2.81
CA ASP A 36 10.02 -8.02 -3.06
C ASP A 36 9.36 -7.48 -4.34
N ALA A 37 8.07 -7.81 -4.51
CA ALA A 37 7.27 -7.25 -5.60
C ALA A 37 7.01 -5.76 -5.34
N ASP A 38 7.17 -4.94 -6.37
CA ASP A 38 6.85 -3.51 -6.31
C ASP A 38 5.35 -3.29 -6.46
N ARG A 39 4.67 -4.15 -7.23
CA ARG A 39 3.27 -3.97 -7.60
C ARG A 39 2.51 -5.28 -7.66
N VAL A 40 1.27 -5.25 -7.19
CA VAL A 40 0.27 -6.29 -7.42
C VAL A 40 -0.86 -5.69 -8.25
N VAL A 41 -0.97 -6.11 -9.51
CA VAL A 41 -2.04 -5.65 -10.40
C VAL A 41 -3.20 -6.66 -10.39
N VAL A 42 -4.40 -6.16 -10.12
CA VAL A 42 -5.65 -6.90 -10.24
C VAL A 42 -6.29 -6.60 -11.60
N PHE A 43 -6.13 -7.52 -12.55
CA PHE A 43 -6.73 -7.39 -13.89
C PHE A 43 -8.13 -8.00 -13.96
N PRO A 44 -9.05 -7.47 -14.77
CA PRO A 44 -10.41 -7.97 -14.84
C PRO A 44 -10.49 -9.35 -15.50
N ASP A 45 -11.04 -10.33 -14.79
CA ASP A 45 -11.49 -11.64 -15.29
C ASP A 45 -12.98 -11.82 -14.94
N ARG A 46 -13.83 -10.96 -15.51
CA ARG A 46 -15.26 -10.87 -15.18
C ARG A 46 -16.01 -12.18 -15.41
N SER A 47 -15.59 -12.98 -16.39
CA SER A 47 -16.16 -14.31 -16.66
C SER A 47 -15.85 -15.34 -15.58
N GLY A 48 -14.73 -15.18 -14.88
CA GLY A 48 -14.32 -16.07 -13.79
C GLY A 48 -14.83 -15.64 -12.41
N GLU A 49 -15.26 -14.39 -12.25
CA GLU A 49 -15.79 -13.86 -11.00
C GLU A 49 -17.05 -14.62 -10.54
N ARG A 50 -17.19 -14.75 -9.22
CA ARG A 50 -18.38 -15.36 -8.58
C ARG A 50 -18.91 -14.47 -7.48
N ARG A 51 -18.79 -14.89 -6.22
CA ARG A 51 -19.30 -14.16 -5.05
C ARG A 51 -18.54 -12.86 -4.77
N TRP A 52 -17.27 -12.83 -5.12
CA TRP A 52 -16.40 -11.67 -4.99
C TRP A 52 -15.65 -11.44 -6.29
N GLY A 53 -15.48 -10.17 -6.65
CA GLY A 53 -14.76 -9.73 -7.84
C GLY A 53 -13.64 -8.75 -7.53
N GLY A 54 -13.20 -8.02 -8.55
CA GLY A 54 -12.00 -7.18 -8.48
C GLY A 54 -11.98 -6.13 -7.37
N SER A 55 -13.13 -5.57 -6.99
CA SER A 55 -13.21 -4.59 -5.90
C SER A 55 -12.81 -5.19 -4.55
N PHE A 56 -13.33 -6.39 -4.24
CA PHE A 56 -12.98 -7.11 -3.02
C PHE A 56 -11.51 -7.53 -3.02
N VAL A 57 -11.04 -8.09 -4.14
CA VAL A 57 -9.65 -8.54 -4.30
C VAL A 57 -8.68 -7.38 -4.08
N ALA A 58 -8.89 -6.25 -4.77
CA ALA A 58 -8.04 -5.07 -4.62
C ALA A 58 -8.09 -4.50 -3.20
N THR A 59 -9.29 -4.34 -2.64
CA THR A 59 -9.48 -3.78 -1.28
C THR A 59 -8.73 -4.59 -0.22
N VAL A 60 -8.83 -5.91 -0.24
CA VAL A 60 -8.14 -6.77 0.75
C VAL A 60 -6.63 -6.75 0.55
N LEU A 61 -6.14 -6.71 -0.70
CA LEU A 61 -4.71 -6.61 -1.00
C LEU A 61 -4.15 -5.24 -0.58
N GLU A 62 -4.86 -4.14 -0.84
CA GLU A 62 -4.50 -2.77 -0.42
C GLU A 62 -4.45 -2.67 1.11
N TYR A 63 -5.45 -3.24 1.79
CA TYR A 63 -5.48 -3.31 3.24
C TYR A 63 -4.30 -4.11 3.80
N ALA A 64 -3.98 -5.24 3.18
CA ALA A 64 -2.84 -6.07 3.57
C ALA A 64 -1.53 -5.28 3.43
N ALA A 65 -1.34 -4.58 2.30
CA ALA A 65 -0.18 -3.74 2.02
C ALA A 65 -0.08 -2.52 2.95
N THR A 66 -1.18 -2.03 3.51
CA THR A 66 -1.19 -0.89 4.42
C THR A 66 -0.53 -1.24 5.77
N PRO A 67 0.47 -0.46 6.24
CA PRO A 67 1.10 -0.68 7.54
C PRO A 67 0.09 -0.71 8.69
N PRO A 68 0.23 -1.64 9.66
CA PRO A 68 -0.77 -1.81 10.73
C PRO A 68 -1.11 -0.52 11.50
N HIS A 69 -0.13 0.36 11.71
CA HIS A 69 -0.28 1.60 12.46
C HIS A 69 -0.97 2.71 11.65
N LEU A 70 -1.09 2.58 10.33
CA LEU A 70 -1.76 3.55 9.46
C LEU A 70 -3.14 3.07 9.02
N ARG A 71 -3.51 1.81 9.29
CA ARG A 71 -4.78 1.26 8.81
C ARG A 71 -6.00 2.04 9.29
N ARG A 72 -5.98 2.53 10.54
CA ARG A 72 -7.09 3.30 11.11
C ARG A 72 -7.29 4.67 10.45
N GLU A 73 -6.27 5.20 9.80
CA GLU A 73 -6.30 6.51 9.14
C GLU A 73 -6.93 6.45 7.74
N VAL A 74 -6.84 5.28 7.08
CA VAL A 74 -7.24 5.11 5.67
C VAL A 74 -8.48 4.25 5.50
N TRP A 75 -8.65 3.30 6.42
CA TRP A 75 -9.69 2.29 6.33
C TRP A 75 -10.78 2.56 7.34
N GLU A 76 -11.92 3.00 6.84
CA GLU A 76 -13.19 2.93 7.55
C GLU A 76 -13.68 1.48 7.69
N VAL A 77 -14.79 1.29 8.40
CA VAL A 77 -15.46 -0.01 8.47
C VAL A 77 -16.02 -0.35 7.08
N ARG A 78 -15.54 -1.45 6.50
CA ARG A 78 -15.97 -1.95 5.19
C ARG A 78 -16.32 -3.42 5.26
N ASP A 79 -17.38 -3.83 4.56
CA ASP A 79 -17.86 -5.22 4.56
C ASP A 79 -16.83 -6.19 3.94
N GLU A 80 -16.02 -5.72 2.99
CA GLU A 80 -14.92 -6.48 2.39
C GLU A 80 -13.85 -6.86 3.43
N LEU A 81 -13.74 -6.07 4.51
CA LEU A 81 -12.71 -6.19 5.54
C LEU A 81 -13.21 -6.86 6.82
N GLU A 82 -14.44 -7.41 6.83
CA GLU A 82 -15.04 -8.12 7.96
C GLU A 82 -14.09 -9.17 8.58
N TYR A 83 -13.35 -9.90 7.73
CA TYR A 83 -12.41 -10.95 8.16
C TYR A 83 -10.94 -10.52 8.11
N ALA A 84 -10.63 -9.22 8.05
CA ALA A 84 -9.25 -8.74 7.95
C ALA A 84 -8.31 -9.27 9.06
N GLY A 85 -8.84 -9.67 10.22
CA GLY A 85 -8.09 -10.29 11.31
C GLY A 85 -7.46 -11.65 10.98
N VAL A 86 -7.85 -12.32 9.89
CA VAL A 86 -7.22 -13.58 9.45
C VAL A 86 -6.03 -13.39 8.51
N LEU A 87 -5.76 -12.15 8.08
CA LEU A 87 -4.64 -11.85 7.20
C LEU A 87 -3.32 -12.17 7.90
N PRO A 88 -2.38 -12.86 7.22
CA PRO A 88 -1.07 -13.13 7.79
C PRO A 88 -0.29 -11.80 7.92
N PRO A 89 0.57 -11.67 8.94
CA PRO A 89 1.44 -10.51 9.06
C PRO A 89 2.45 -10.50 7.90
N LEU A 90 2.53 -9.37 7.19
CA LEU A 90 3.48 -9.22 6.07
C LEU A 90 4.91 -8.92 6.56
N ARG A 91 5.06 -8.30 7.74
CA ARG A 91 6.35 -7.90 8.33
C ARG A 91 7.27 -7.17 7.35
N VAL A 92 6.70 -6.29 6.53
CA VAL A 92 7.47 -5.38 5.68
C VAL A 92 8.38 -4.56 6.59
N ALA A 93 9.69 -4.72 6.44
CA ALA A 93 10.63 -3.88 7.16
C ALA A 93 10.40 -2.43 6.69
N PRO A 94 10.27 -1.46 7.60
CA PRO A 94 10.57 -0.09 7.19
C PRO A 94 12.01 -0.15 6.63
N ARG A 95 12.32 0.57 5.54
CA ARG A 95 13.71 0.73 5.09
C ARG A 95 14.47 1.52 6.15
N THR A 96 14.73 0.90 7.30
CA THR A 96 15.55 1.44 8.37
C THR A 96 16.98 1.15 7.99
N GLY A 97 17.51 1.96 7.07
CA GLY A 97 18.92 2.31 7.17
C GLY A 97 19.05 3.16 8.43
N SER A 98 19.16 2.51 9.59
CA SER A 98 19.64 3.21 10.78
C SER A 98 21.12 3.43 10.54
N ASP A 99 21.51 4.65 10.18
CA ASP A 99 22.91 5.02 10.28
C ASP A 99 23.33 4.82 11.76
N PRO A 100 24.52 4.25 12.05
CA PRO A 100 24.96 3.97 13.42
C PRO A 100 25.00 5.20 14.32
N ASP A 101 25.00 6.40 13.72
CA ASP A 101 25.08 7.71 14.38
C ASP A 101 23.70 8.39 14.62
N GLY A 102 22.59 7.66 14.52
CA GLY A 102 21.28 8.14 15.01
C GLY A 102 20.60 9.23 14.18
N SER A 103 20.95 9.34 12.88
CA SER A 103 20.53 10.44 12.00
C SER A 103 19.80 9.90 10.77
N GLU A 104 18.57 10.38 10.53
CA GLU A 104 17.67 10.03 9.41
C GLU A 104 17.05 8.61 9.44
N SER A 105 15.72 8.54 9.49
CA SER A 105 14.96 7.28 9.32
C SER A 105 13.91 7.45 8.22
N LEU A 106 13.81 6.47 7.33
CA LEU A 106 12.70 6.37 6.38
C LEU A 106 11.54 5.63 7.05
N THR A 107 10.38 6.26 7.03
CA THR A 107 9.13 5.66 7.48
C THR A 107 8.07 5.77 6.39
N GLN A 108 6.97 5.04 6.56
CA GLN A 108 5.80 5.17 5.71
C GLN A 108 4.84 6.18 6.32
N GLY A 109 4.17 6.94 5.47
CA GLY A 109 3.05 7.78 5.85
C GLY A 109 1.89 7.61 4.89
N ILE A 110 0.71 8.04 5.32
CA ILE A 110 -0.43 8.27 4.43
C ILE A 110 -0.78 9.74 4.42
N VAL A 111 -1.01 10.26 3.22
CA VAL A 111 -1.55 11.59 2.98
C VAL A 111 -3.00 11.61 3.43
N THR A 112 -3.33 12.40 4.46
CA THR A 112 -4.71 12.55 4.93
C THR A 112 -5.45 13.65 4.18
N GLU A 113 -4.75 14.73 3.82
CA GLU A 113 -5.31 15.89 3.15
C GLU A 113 -4.30 16.50 2.16
N VAL A 114 -4.79 16.90 0.99
CA VAL A 114 -4.02 17.67 0.00
C VAL A 114 -4.48 19.12 0.07
N GLY A 115 -3.56 20.00 0.44
CA GLY A 115 -3.76 21.44 0.51
C GLY A 115 -3.30 22.16 -0.76
N PRO A 116 -3.49 23.48 -0.81
CA PRO A 116 -3.01 24.30 -1.92
C PRO A 116 -1.48 24.34 -1.97
N GLU A 117 -0.93 24.67 -3.15
CA GLU A 117 0.50 24.93 -3.35
C GLU A 117 1.42 23.75 -2.98
N GLY A 118 0.98 22.53 -3.25
CA GLY A 118 1.78 21.31 -3.03
C GLY A 118 1.97 20.95 -1.55
N ARG A 119 1.20 21.55 -0.64
CA ARG A 119 1.19 21.19 0.79
C ARG A 119 0.32 19.97 1.03
N VAL A 120 0.80 19.03 1.83
CA VAL A 120 0.05 17.82 2.18
C VAL A 120 0.17 17.52 3.67
N ARG A 121 -0.92 17.05 4.29
CA ARG A 121 -0.89 16.54 5.67
C ARG A 121 -0.66 15.04 5.63
N VAL A 122 0.30 14.57 6.43
CA VAL A 122 0.73 13.17 6.42
C VAL A 122 0.75 12.61 7.84
N THR A 123 0.08 11.47 8.04
CA THR A 123 0.22 10.66 9.25
C THR A 123 1.31 9.62 9.03
N CYS A 124 2.37 9.65 9.84
CA CYS A 124 3.57 8.80 9.65
C CYS A 124 4.11 8.20 10.97
N GLY A 125 3.21 7.90 11.91
CA GLY A 125 3.55 7.33 13.23
C GLY A 125 4.07 8.34 14.26
N LEU A 126 4.06 9.64 13.94
CA LEU A 126 4.23 10.73 14.90
C LEU A 126 2.92 11.01 15.66
N GLN A 127 3.00 11.72 16.79
CA GLN A 127 1.84 12.02 17.63
C GLN A 127 0.73 12.79 16.90
N HIS A 128 1.09 13.64 15.94
CA HIS A 128 0.15 14.44 15.16
C HIS A 128 0.51 14.36 13.66
N PRO A 129 -0.47 14.47 12.76
CA PRO A 129 -0.20 14.61 11.33
C PRO A 129 0.66 15.86 11.08
N ILE A 130 1.64 15.72 10.19
CA ILE A 130 2.59 16.79 9.86
C ILE A 130 2.31 17.35 8.47
N SER A 131 2.47 18.66 8.31
CA SER A 131 2.35 19.32 7.01
C SER A 131 3.69 19.33 6.28
N LEU A 132 3.74 18.68 5.13
CA LEU A 132 4.94 18.55 4.28
C LEU A 132 4.70 19.19 2.91
N LEU A 133 5.80 19.48 2.21
CA LEU A 133 5.78 19.90 0.81
C LEU A 133 6.06 18.69 -0.09
N THR A 134 5.33 18.62 -1.18
CA THR A 134 5.59 17.66 -2.27
C THR A 134 6.86 18.06 -3.02
N PRO A 135 7.75 17.10 -3.32
CA PRO A 135 8.88 17.32 -4.21
C PRO A 135 8.42 17.76 -5.62
N PRO A 136 9.22 18.55 -6.35
CA PRO A 136 8.90 18.91 -7.73
C PRO A 136 8.70 17.66 -8.61
N GLY A 137 7.58 17.58 -9.33
CA GLY A 137 7.24 16.44 -10.19
C GLY A 137 6.53 15.28 -9.50
N MET A 138 6.37 15.33 -8.17
CA MET A 138 5.59 14.36 -7.40
C MET A 138 4.18 14.90 -7.17
N GLU A 139 3.17 14.24 -7.74
CA GLU A 139 1.77 14.46 -7.39
C GLU A 139 1.32 13.37 -6.43
N VAL A 140 0.61 13.76 -5.37
CA VAL A 140 0.09 12.81 -4.38
C VAL A 140 -1.38 13.09 -4.09
N GLY A 141 -2.16 12.02 -4.00
CA GLY A 141 -3.58 12.06 -3.64
C GLY A 141 -3.82 11.86 -2.14
N ALA A 142 -5.03 12.22 -1.69
CA ALA A 142 -5.49 11.82 -0.36
C ALA A 142 -5.66 10.29 -0.29
N GLY A 143 -5.24 9.69 0.83
CA GLY A 143 -5.17 8.24 1.03
C GLY A 143 -3.91 7.58 0.46
N GLU A 144 -3.07 8.31 -0.26
CA GLU A 144 -1.87 7.75 -0.89
C GLU A 144 -0.77 7.47 0.14
N ARG A 145 -0.09 6.34 -0.05
CA ARG A 145 1.02 5.89 0.80
C ARG A 145 2.33 6.47 0.28
N VAL A 146 3.01 7.23 1.13
CA VAL A 146 4.22 7.99 0.79
C VAL A 146 5.39 7.60 1.69
N THR A 147 6.60 7.81 1.20
CA THR A 147 7.81 7.65 2.01
C THR A 147 8.19 8.99 2.66
N VAL A 148 8.29 8.97 3.99
CA VAL A 148 8.66 10.15 4.79
C VAL A 148 10.04 9.94 5.38
N ARG A 149 10.95 10.87 5.13
CA ARG A 149 12.25 10.91 5.79
C ARG A 149 12.17 11.79 7.02
N ILE A 150 12.45 11.22 8.19
CA ILE A 150 12.49 11.94 9.48
C ILE A 150 13.96 12.10 9.89
N SER A 151 14.47 13.33 9.84
CA SER A 151 15.85 13.67 10.23
C SER A 151 15.96 14.01 11.72
N SER A 152 14.87 14.46 12.37
CA SER A 152 14.82 14.72 13.81
C SER A 152 13.38 14.57 14.33
N ARG A 153 13.22 14.06 15.55
CA ARG A 153 11.91 13.96 16.24
C ARG A 153 11.68 15.11 17.23
N GLU A 154 12.75 15.69 17.76
CA GLU A 154 12.70 16.76 18.75
C GLU A 154 13.78 17.82 18.41
N PRO A 155 13.44 18.91 17.70
CA PRO A 155 12.15 19.21 17.07
C PRO A 155 11.90 18.33 15.83
N VAL A 156 10.63 18.16 15.44
CA VAL A 156 10.26 17.35 14.26
C VAL A 156 10.80 18.01 12.98
N ARG A 157 11.65 17.29 12.25
CA ARG A 157 12.11 17.64 10.90
C ARG A 157 11.88 16.45 10.00
N ALA A 158 11.00 16.63 9.02
CA ALA A 158 10.69 15.59 8.05
C ALA A 158 10.43 16.17 6.66
N ARG A 159 10.57 15.33 5.64
CA ARG A 159 10.26 15.65 4.23
C ARG A 159 9.75 14.43 3.50
N LEU A 160 8.94 14.65 2.47
CA LEU A 160 8.61 13.62 1.50
C LEU A 160 9.82 13.34 0.60
N VAL A 161 9.97 12.08 0.24
CA VAL A 161 10.97 11.64 -0.74
C VAL A 161 10.26 10.89 -1.85
N ASP A 162 10.74 11.08 -3.08
CA ASP A 162 10.28 10.36 -4.26
C ASP A 162 10.93 8.97 -4.31
N GLU A 163 10.61 8.17 -3.29
CA GLU A 163 11.01 6.77 -3.18
C GLU A 163 9.75 5.94 -2.97
N ALA A 164 9.58 4.86 -3.74
CA ALA A 164 8.44 3.97 -3.59
C ALA A 164 8.36 3.45 -2.14
N PRO A 165 7.18 3.47 -1.49
CA PRO A 165 7.03 3.00 -0.12
C PRO A 165 7.36 1.51 -0.04
N PRO A 166 8.04 1.04 1.03
CA PRO A 166 8.39 -0.36 1.19
C PRO A 166 7.17 -1.30 1.07
N GLY A 167 7.40 -2.49 0.50
CA GLY A 167 6.34 -3.42 0.11
C GLY A 167 5.78 -3.11 -1.28
N PHE A 168 4.60 -3.64 -1.59
CA PHE A 168 3.97 -3.46 -2.89
C PHE A 168 2.85 -2.43 -2.86
N VAL A 169 2.57 -1.81 -4.00
CA VAL A 169 1.32 -1.08 -4.25
C VAL A 169 0.33 -1.95 -5.01
N VAL A 170 -0.96 -1.68 -4.89
CA VAL A 170 -2.01 -2.43 -5.59
C VAL A 170 -2.64 -1.53 -6.63
N GLU A 171 -2.86 -2.07 -7.81
CA GLU A 171 -3.50 -1.35 -8.91
C GLU A 171 -4.57 -2.20 -9.57
N ARG A 172 -5.58 -1.55 -10.14
CA ARG A 172 -6.58 -2.19 -10.99
C ARG A 172 -6.40 -1.66 -12.40
N THR A 173 -6.03 -2.54 -13.33
CA THR A 173 -5.81 -2.15 -14.73
C THR A 173 -5.92 -3.36 -15.63
N ASP A 174 -6.16 -3.16 -16.93
CA ASP A 174 -6.26 -4.26 -17.88
C ASP A 174 -4.90 -4.93 -18.12
N LEU A 175 -4.90 -6.25 -18.32
CA LEU A 175 -3.65 -7.01 -18.49
C LEU A 175 -2.83 -6.51 -19.69
N THR A 176 -3.50 -6.16 -20.78
CA THR A 176 -2.85 -5.59 -21.98
C THR A 176 -2.14 -4.28 -21.67
N ASP A 177 -2.75 -3.43 -20.83
CA ASP A 177 -2.17 -2.13 -20.46
C ASP A 177 -0.94 -2.32 -19.57
N VAL A 178 -0.96 -3.28 -18.64
CA VAL A 178 0.22 -3.61 -17.83
C VAL A 178 1.37 -4.07 -18.71
N LEU A 179 1.10 -5.03 -19.61
CA LEU A 179 2.12 -5.64 -20.47
C LEU A 179 2.69 -4.66 -21.51
N GLY A 180 1.97 -3.56 -21.78
CA GLY A 180 2.43 -2.49 -22.67
C GLY A 180 3.33 -1.45 -22.01
N ARG A 181 3.56 -1.51 -20.69
CA ARG A 181 4.41 -0.54 -19.99
C ARG A 181 5.88 -0.80 -20.24
N ALA A 182 6.69 0.27 -20.22
CA ALA A 182 8.14 0.16 -20.39
C ALA A 182 8.84 -0.57 -19.22
N ASP A 183 8.17 -0.68 -18.07
CA ASP A 183 8.63 -1.34 -16.85
C ASP A 183 7.91 -2.67 -16.57
N ALA A 184 7.21 -3.23 -17.57
CA ALA A 184 6.48 -4.50 -17.49
C ALA A 184 7.38 -5.74 -17.37
#